data_AF-A0A699R455-F1
#
_entry.id   AF-A0A699R455-F1
#
_cell.length_a   1.000
_cell.length_b   1.000
_cell.length_c   1.000
_cell.angle_alpha   90.00
_cell.angle_beta   90.00
_cell.angle_gamma   90.00
#
_symmetry.space_group_name_H-M   'P 1'
#
loop_
_entity.id
_entity.type
_entity.pdbx_description
1 polymer ?
#
loop_
_entity_poly.entity_id
_entity_poly.type
_entity_poly.pdbx_seq_one_letter_code
_entity_poly.pdbx_strand_id
1 'polypeptide(L)'
;TCFTQNRSIIRLRHGKTPYELLHSKQPDLSFFHVFGALCYPTNDSENVGKLQPKADIGIFFGYAPPKKAFRIYNRRTRRIVETIHVDFDELTAMASEQRSSGPALNEMTPGTISSGLA
;
A
#
# COMPACT_ATOMS: atom_id res chain seq x y z
N THR A 1 8.07 9.50 -1.35
CA THR A 1 8.93 10.22 -2.32
C THR A 1 8.07 10.99 -3.31
N CYS A 2 8.65 11.94 -4.04
CA CYS A 2 7.98 12.72 -5.10
C CYS A 2 7.28 11.81 -6.13
N PHE A 3 7.87 10.65 -6.46
CA PHE A 3 7.30 9.68 -7.41
C PHE A 3 5.89 9.20 -7.04
N THR A 4 5.69 8.75 -5.79
CA THR A 4 4.39 8.31 -5.27
C THR A 4 3.40 9.47 -5.26
N GLN A 5 3.79 10.60 -4.68
CA GLN A 5 2.90 11.75 -4.52
C GLN A 5 2.40 12.31 -5.85
N ASN A 6 3.26 12.38 -6.87
CA ASN A 6 2.88 12.90 -8.18
C ASN A 6 1.88 12.01 -8.93
N ARG A 7 1.83 10.72 -8.61
CA ARG A 7 1.02 9.72 -9.33
C ARG A 7 -0.22 9.27 -8.56
N SER A 8 -0.24 9.35 -7.22
CA SER A 8 -1.36 8.84 -6.42
C SER A 8 -2.23 9.92 -5.77
N ILE A 9 -1.73 11.14 -5.60
CA ILE A 9 -2.48 12.22 -4.91
C ILE A 9 -3.32 13.00 -5.92
N ILE A 10 -4.63 13.02 -5.70
CA ILE A 10 -5.56 13.82 -6.50
C ILE A 10 -5.61 15.25 -5.96
N ARG A 11 -5.38 16.24 -6.83
CA ARG A 11 -5.60 17.65 -6.52
C ARG A 11 -7.10 17.95 -6.64
N LEU A 12 -7.75 18.20 -5.49
CA LEU A 12 -9.19 18.46 -5.40
C LEU A 12 -9.73 19.48 -6.41
N ARG A 13 -9.00 20.58 -6.66
CA ARG A 13 -9.43 21.63 -7.61
C ARG A 13 -9.62 21.13 -9.04
N HIS A 14 -8.87 20.10 -9.46
CA HIS A 14 -8.87 19.61 -10.83
C HIS A 14 -9.37 18.17 -10.96
N GLY A 15 -9.58 17.47 -9.85
CA GLY A 15 -9.92 16.04 -9.84
C GLY A 15 -8.86 15.14 -10.49
N LYS A 16 -7.62 15.64 -10.64
CA LYS A 16 -6.52 14.97 -11.35
C LYS A 16 -5.25 14.94 -10.51
N THR A 17 -4.40 13.96 -10.78
CA THR A 17 -3.05 13.87 -10.21
C THR A 17 -2.10 14.86 -10.89
N PRO A 18 -1.01 15.29 -10.22
CA PRO A 18 0.02 16.12 -10.86
C PRO A 18 0.58 15.52 -12.16
N TYR A 19 0.75 14.20 -12.22
CA TYR A 19 1.20 13.50 -13.43
C TYR A 19 0.23 13.68 -14.61
N GLU A 20 -1.07 13.55 -14.36
CA GLU A 20 -2.09 13.74 -15.40
C GLU A 20 -2.16 15.18 -15.88
N LEU A 21 -2.00 16.15 -14.98
CA LEU A 21 -1.99 17.56 -15.34
C LEU A 21 -0.81 17.92 -16.25
N LEU A 22 0.35 17.29 -16.04
CA LEU A 22 1.56 17.57 -16.80
C LEU A 22 1.62 16.81 -18.13
N HIS A 23 1.12 15.58 -18.18
CA HIS A 23 1.30 14.68 -19.33
C HIS A 23 0.00 14.33 -20.05
N SER A 24 -1.15 14.80 -19.55
CA SER A 24 -2.49 14.46 -20.09
C SER A 24 -2.72 12.95 -20.25
N LYS A 25 -2.04 12.15 -19.43
CA LYS A 25 -2.05 10.68 -19.44
C LYS A 25 -2.24 10.16 -18.01
N GLN A 26 -3.07 9.13 -17.85
CA GLN A 26 -3.20 8.44 -16.56
C GLN A 26 -1.85 7.85 -16.11
N PRO A 27 -1.51 7.94 -14.83
CA PRO A 27 -0.29 7.35 -14.31
C PRO A 27 -0.41 5.84 -14.31
N ASP A 28 0.68 5.16 -14.65
CA ASP A 28 0.81 3.73 -14.35
C ASP A 28 1.02 3.56 -12.84
N LEU A 29 0.11 2.83 -12.21
CA LEU A 29 0.11 2.57 -10.77
C LEU A 29 0.49 1.12 -10.44
N SER A 30 0.86 0.29 -11.42
CA SER A 30 1.21 -1.13 -11.22
C SER A 30 2.38 -1.37 -10.26
N PHE A 31 3.23 -0.36 -10.09
CA PHE A 31 4.35 -0.41 -9.14
C PHE A 31 3.92 -0.18 -7.67
N PHE A 32 2.73 0.40 -7.45
CA PHE A 32 2.25 0.69 -6.11
C PHE A 32 1.55 -0.52 -5.50
N HIS A 33 1.89 -0.83 -4.25
CA HIS A 33 1.39 -1.98 -3.52
C HIS A 33 0.89 -1.52 -2.15
N VAL A 34 -0.11 -2.23 -1.62
CA VAL A 34 -0.74 -1.89 -0.34
C VAL A 34 0.23 -2.19 0.81
N PHE A 35 0.50 -1.19 1.67
CA PHE A 35 1.32 -1.37 2.85
C PHE A 35 0.74 -2.47 3.76
N GLY A 36 1.58 -3.37 4.25
CA GLY A 36 1.14 -4.52 5.05
C GLY A 36 0.65 -5.71 4.23
N ALA A 37 0.64 -5.63 2.89
CA ALA A 37 0.29 -6.76 2.04
C ALA A 37 1.20 -7.97 2.29
N LEU A 38 0.62 -9.16 2.21
CA LEU A 38 1.36 -10.42 2.21
C LEU A 38 2.14 -10.50 0.90
N CYS A 39 3.40 -10.88 0.96
CA CYS A 39 4.21 -11.00 -0.23
C CYS A 39 5.24 -12.14 -0.11
N TYR A 40 5.73 -12.58 -1.25
CA TYR A 40 6.62 -13.73 -1.37
C TYR A 40 7.91 -13.29 -2.06
N PRO A 41 8.90 -12.75 -1.31
CA PRO A 41 10.19 -12.44 -1.88
C PRO A 41 10.92 -13.71 -2.31
N THR A 42 11.48 -13.70 -3.52
CA THR A 42 12.31 -14.80 -4.02
C THR A 42 13.60 -14.90 -3.22
N ASN A 43 13.94 -16.13 -2.81
CA ASN A 43 15.19 -16.41 -2.11
C ASN A 43 16.33 -16.61 -3.13
N ASP A 44 16.99 -15.53 -3.55
CA ASP A 44 18.11 -15.58 -4.51
C ASP A 44 19.47 -15.95 -3.86
N SER A 45 19.49 -16.40 -2.60
CA SER A 45 20.75 -16.73 -1.94
C SER A 45 21.42 -17.93 -2.61
N GLU A 46 22.69 -17.81 -3.03
CA GLU A 46 23.44 -18.86 -3.76
C GLU A 46 23.50 -20.23 -3.05
N ASN A 47 23.12 -20.30 -1.78
CA ASN A 47 23.10 -21.50 -0.95
C ASN A 47 21.72 -22.21 -0.88
N VAL A 48 20.75 -21.86 -1.73
CA VAL A 48 19.45 -22.56 -1.76
C VAL A 48 19.64 -23.94 -2.40
N GLY A 49 19.82 -24.97 -1.57
CA GLY A 49 19.83 -26.36 -2.04
C GLY A 49 18.56 -26.71 -2.82
N LYS A 50 18.65 -27.68 -3.75
CA LYS A 50 17.58 -28.05 -4.70
C LYS A 50 16.18 -28.30 -4.10
N LEU A 51 16.08 -28.52 -2.78
CA LEU A 51 14.85 -28.84 -2.04
C LEU A 51 14.36 -27.71 -1.12
N GLN A 52 15.04 -26.57 -1.07
CA GLN A 52 14.65 -25.47 -0.20
C GLN A 52 13.50 -24.64 -0.80
N PRO A 53 12.67 -24.00 0.04
CA PRO A 53 11.59 -23.13 -0.42
C PRO A 53 12.12 -22.01 -1.32
N LYS A 54 11.51 -21.88 -2.51
CA LYS A 54 11.92 -20.91 -3.54
C LYS A 54 11.62 -19.46 -3.13
N ALA A 55 10.66 -19.25 -2.24
CA ALA A 55 10.30 -17.94 -1.70
C ALA A 55 9.95 -18.06 -0.21
N ASP A 56 10.21 -16.99 0.53
CA ASP A 56 9.77 -16.85 1.92
C ASP A 56 8.43 -16.13 2.01
N ILE A 57 7.80 -16.16 3.18
CA ILE A 57 6.64 -15.32 3.48
C ILE A 57 7.12 -14.00 4.07
N GLY A 58 6.69 -12.90 3.46
CA GLY A 58 7.00 -11.53 3.84
C GLY A 58 5.77 -10.65 4.03
N ILE A 59 5.99 -9.51 4.68
CA ILE A 59 5.01 -8.42 4.79
C ILE A 59 5.63 -7.18 4.15
N PHE A 60 4.89 -6.54 3.26
CA PHE A 60 5.34 -5.33 2.58
C PHE A 60 5.41 -4.13 3.52
N PHE A 61 6.59 -3.53 3.62
CA PHE A 61 6.87 -2.39 4.49
C PHE A 61 7.18 -1.10 3.70
N GLY A 62 6.99 -1.11 2.39
CA GLY A 62 7.20 0.07 1.54
C GLY A 62 8.43 -0.04 0.64
N TYR A 63 8.85 1.11 0.11
CA TYR A 63 9.84 1.17 -0.96
C TYR A 63 11.24 1.47 -0.42
N ALA A 64 12.27 0.84 -1.01
CA ALA A 64 13.66 1.11 -0.69
C ALA A 64 14.12 2.43 -1.35
N PRO A 65 14.72 3.38 -0.62
CA PRO A 65 15.42 4.50 -1.22
C PRO A 65 16.91 4.18 -1.45
N PRO A 66 17.56 4.55 -2.57
CA PRO A 66 17.05 5.07 -3.85
C PRO A 66 16.78 3.97 -4.91
N LYS A 67 16.84 2.69 -4.51
CA LYS A 67 16.74 1.55 -5.42
C LYS A 67 15.30 1.32 -5.85
N LYS A 68 15.08 0.79 -7.06
CA LYS A 68 13.76 0.29 -7.48
C LYS A 68 13.47 -1.08 -6.85
N ALA A 69 13.45 -1.12 -5.52
CA ALA A 69 13.29 -2.32 -4.71
C ALA A 69 12.25 -2.11 -3.60
N PHE A 70 11.75 -3.20 -3.06
CA PHE A 70 10.77 -3.24 -1.98
C PHE A 70 11.45 -3.60 -0.67
N ARG A 71 11.02 -2.95 0.42
CA ARG A 71 11.39 -3.28 1.79
C ARG A 71 10.35 -4.26 2.33
N ILE A 72 10.79 -5.47 2.63
CA ILE A 72 9.94 -6.56 3.06
C ILE A 72 10.41 -7.05 4.42
N TYR A 73 9.48 -7.14 5.36
CA TYR A 73 9.72 -7.85 6.60
C TYR A 73 9.59 -9.35 6.33
N ASN A 74 10.72 -10.06 6.29
CA ASN A 74 10.74 -11.49 6.10
C ASN A 74 10.36 -12.18 7.42
N ARG A 75 9.25 -12.93 7.44
CA ARG A 75 8.73 -13.56 8.67
C ARG A 75 9.64 -14.67 9.19
N ARG A 76 10.35 -15.37 8.29
CA ARG A 76 11.25 -16.47 8.64
C ARG A 76 12.50 -15.95 9.34
N THR A 77 13.15 -14.93 8.78
CA THR A 77 14.41 -14.38 9.31
C THR A 77 14.20 -13.27 10.33
N ARG A 78 12.98 -12.73 10.44
CA ARG A 78 12.60 -11.56 11.26
C ARG A 78 13.40 -10.31 10.93
N ARG A 79 13.84 -10.16 9.68
CA ARG A 79 14.63 -9.00 9.21
C ARG A 79 13.91 -8.29 8.09
N ILE A 80 14.18 -6.99 7.97
CA ILE A 80 13.82 -6.21 6.80
C ILE A 80 14.84 -6.50 5.71
N VAL A 81 14.38 -7.01 4.58
CA VAL A 81 15.18 -7.28 3.38
C VAL A 81 14.74 -6.34 2.26
N GLU A 82 15.69 -5.94 1.44
CA GLU A 82 15.42 -5.19 0.21
C GLU A 82 15.52 -6.14 -0.98
N THR A 83 14.45 -6.29 -1.76
CA THR A 83 14.45 -7.12 -2.96
C THR A 83 13.56 -6.54 -4.06
N ILE A 84 13.89 -6.84 -5.31
CA ILE A 84 13.15 -6.42 -6.51
C ILE A 84 12.15 -7.51 -6.93
N HIS A 85 12.51 -8.78 -6.72
CA HIS A 85 11.72 -9.94 -7.14
C HIS A 85 10.79 -10.39 -6.02
N VAL A 86 9.52 -9.99 -6.14
CA VAL A 86 8.50 -10.19 -5.12
C VAL A 86 7.16 -10.40 -5.80
N ASP A 87 6.46 -11.46 -5.39
CA ASP A 87 5.06 -11.65 -5.73
C ASP A 87 4.17 -11.14 -4.59
N PHE A 88 3.19 -10.30 -4.90
CA PHE A 88 2.29 -9.70 -3.90
C PHE A 88 0.92 -10.38 -3.90
N ASP A 89 0.44 -10.73 -2.71
CA ASP A 89 -0.94 -11.15 -2.46
C ASP A 89 -1.69 -10.01 -1.77
N GLU A 90 -2.24 -9.11 -2.57
CA GLU A 90 -2.94 -7.91 -2.11
C GLU A 90 -4.36 -8.19 -1.60
N LEU A 91 -4.92 -9.36 -1.91
CA LEU A 91 -6.28 -9.76 -1.49
C LEU A 91 -6.35 -10.00 0.02
N THR A 92 -5.27 -10.54 0.60
CA THR A 92 -5.17 -10.80 2.04
C THR A 92 -5.16 -9.50 2.87
N ALA A 93 -4.62 -8.39 2.34
CA ALA A 93 -4.58 -7.11 3.05
C ALA A 93 -5.99 -6.53 3.29
N MET A 94 -6.83 -6.55 2.25
CA MET A 94 -8.18 -5.99 2.29
C MET A 94 -9.15 -6.78 3.20
N ALA A 95 -8.87 -8.06 3.45
CA ALA A 95 -9.69 -8.91 4.32
C ALA A 95 -9.50 -8.63 5.82
N SER A 96 -8.39 -8.01 6.25
CA SER A 96 -8.15 -7.73 7.67
C SER A 96 -8.92 -6.51 8.19
N GLU A 97 -9.05 -5.46 7.38
CA GLU A 97 -9.74 -4.20 7.72
C GLU A 97 -11.26 -4.41 7.91
N GLN A 98 -11.85 -5.35 7.17
CA GLN A 98 -13.27 -5.72 7.30
C GLN A 98 -13.57 -6.47 8.62
N ARG A 99 -12.56 -7.07 9.25
CA ARG A 99 -12.75 -7.83 10.49
C ARG A 99 -12.64 -6.99 11.76
N SER A 100 -12.17 -5.74 11.67
CA SER A 100 -12.01 -4.85 12.83
C SER A 100 -13.03 -3.71 12.92
N SER A 101 -14.02 -3.65 12.03
CA SER A 101 -15.09 -2.64 12.10
C SER A 101 -16.47 -3.28 12.15
N GLY A 102 -16.95 -3.56 13.36
CA GLY A 102 -18.40 -3.61 13.59
C GLY A 102 -19.01 -2.23 13.28
N PRO A 103 -20.25 -2.13 12.78
CA PRO A 103 -20.84 -0.84 12.45
C PRO A 103 -21.21 -0.11 13.74
N ALA A 104 -20.40 0.87 14.16
CA ALA A 104 -20.85 1.89 15.09
C ALA A 104 -21.61 2.95 14.29
N LEU A 105 -22.89 2.68 14.04
CA LEU A 105 -23.83 3.62 13.44
C LEU A 105 -24.17 4.67 14.50
N ASN A 106 -23.38 5.73 14.58
CA ASN A 106 -23.75 6.89 15.40
C ASN A 106 -24.72 7.74 14.58
N GLU A 107 -26.01 7.56 14.81
CA GLU A 107 -27.03 8.53 14.44
C GLU A 107 -26.69 9.88 15.08
N MET A 108 -26.38 10.89 14.27
CA MET A 108 -26.38 12.28 14.69
C MET A 108 -27.70 12.91 14.25
N THR A 109 -28.63 13.03 15.21
CA THR A 109 -29.88 13.78 15.08
C THR A 109 -29.62 15.22 14.63
N PRO A 110 -30.45 15.80 13.73
CA PRO A 110 -30.34 17.20 13.32
C PRO A 110 -30.71 18.14 14.47
N GLY A 111 -29.78 19.00 14.88
CA GLY A 111 -30.00 20.04 15.89
C GLY A 111 -30.93 21.15 15.41
N THR A 112 -31.92 21.47 16.24
CA THR A 112 -32.92 22.53 16.07
C THR A 112 -32.30 23.92 15.91
N ILE A 113 -32.76 24.65 14.90
CA ILE A 113 -32.43 26.06 14.64
C ILE A 113 -33.22 26.93 15.63
N SER A 114 -32.53 27.66 16.52
CA SER A 114 -33.16 28.72 17.33
C SER A 114 -32.90 30.07 16.67
N SER A 115 -33.92 30.62 16.02
CA SER A 115 -33.95 31.99 15.52
C SER A 115 -34.21 32.96 16.68
N GLY A 116 -33.18 33.68 17.12
CA GLY A 116 -33.31 34.82 18.03
C GLY A 116 -33.36 36.13 17.25
N LEU A 117 -34.56 36.70 17.14
CA LEU A 117 -34.80 38.09 16.77
C LEU A 117 -34.44 39.01 17.94
N ALA A 118 -33.60 40.03 17.69
CA ALA A 118 -33.70 41.37 18.25
C ALA A 118 -32.78 42.30 17.44
#